data_AF-A0A812WM12-F1
#
_entry.id   AF-A0A812WM12-F1
#
_cell.length_a   1.000
_cell.length_b   1.000
_cell.length_c   1.000
_cell.angle_alpha   90.00
_cell.angle_beta   90.00
_cell.angle_gamma   90.00
#
_symmetry.space_group_name_H-M   'P 1'
#
loop_
_entity.id
_entity.type
_entity.pdbx_description
1 polymer ?
#
loop_
_entity_poly.entity_id
_entity_poly.type
_entity_poly.pdbx_seq_one_letter_code
_entity_poly.pdbx_strand_id
1 'polypeptide(L)'
;MGQCPSRQRRSVDVDVVFSFIELGDLPGLMKFTPSNFCWSNGSLPPLHFAILQGMSRGRHEIHLRIVEWMLNAGADPHHQAPYFRISGFFPDSNKSAMVRLSVGPPNSPTATIEVAFAGHSAISLSVAWLKALHRSPTASHGQRGNSVSAHSTQSHIQYFESILAVIARAMDARRTQATVDQGVINRWEVMRDMTETHNVTFETAGGAVTCHDIVLMAASPVLKALLQSPMKEAASKSIAVEETPRAGVALFLDILYMSATRSHPDYEAVLAALSLAHRWEVGNTVHILSDLLRDMISEESFAAIAEAAAHQGMEALQRECAMFASKNPKVQNSQLSSAAWRMLGLSGGRAGEKVEGLKQRRTF
;
A
#
# COMPACT_ATOMS: atom_id res chain seq x y z
N MET A 1 -14.22 -3.15 33.06
CA MET A 1 -13.63 -4.51 33.18
C MET A 1 -14.47 -5.44 32.33
N GLY A 2 -13.93 -5.89 31.21
CA GLY A 2 -14.55 -6.85 30.30
C GLY A 2 -13.41 -7.42 29.46
N GLN A 3 -12.86 -8.54 29.93
CA GLN A 3 -11.73 -9.21 29.30
C GLN A 3 -12.16 -9.78 27.95
N CYS A 4 -11.41 -9.45 26.90
CA CYS A 4 -11.52 -10.09 25.60
C CYS A 4 -10.90 -11.50 25.71
N PRO A 5 -11.59 -12.57 25.27
CA PRO A 5 -11.09 -13.93 25.42
C PRO A 5 -9.86 -14.16 24.52
N SER A 6 -8.78 -14.54 25.17
CA SER A 6 -7.51 -14.99 24.61
C SER A 6 -7.71 -16.23 23.70
N ARG A 7 -7.94 -16.00 22.41
CA ARG A 7 -7.69 -17.02 21.38
C ARG A 7 -6.20 -17.04 21.07
N GLN A 8 -5.48 -17.81 21.87
CA GLN A 8 -4.07 -18.17 21.70
C GLN A 8 -3.92 -19.06 20.44
N ARG A 9 -4.05 -18.48 19.24
CA ARG A 9 -3.50 -19.08 18.02
C ARG A 9 -2.00 -18.85 18.07
N ARG A 10 -1.22 -19.94 18.03
CA ARG A 10 0.25 -19.89 17.97
C ARG A 10 0.67 -18.94 16.85
N SER A 11 1.08 -17.71 17.18
CA SER A 11 1.78 -16.87 16.21
C SER A 11 3.07 -17.61 15.91
N VAL A 12 3.32 -17.90 14.64
CA VAL A 12 4.67 -18.29 14.25
C VAL A 12 5.59 -17.17 14.70
N ASP A 13 6.61 -17.54 15.48
CA ASP A 13 7.60 -16.60 15.96
C ASP A 13 8.21 -15.92 14.73
N VAL A 14 8.21 -14.59 14.72
CA VAL A 14 8.78 -13.81 13.61
C VAL A 14 10.20 -14.28 13.34
N ASP A 15 10.93 -14.65 14.40
CA ASP A 15 12.29 -15.18 14.34
C ASP A 15 12.41 -16.47 13.49
N VAL A 16 11.37 -17.30 13.41
CA VAL A 16 11.36 -18.51 12.57
C VAL A 16 11.35 -18.15 11.09
N VAL A 17 10.57 -17.15 10.69
CA VAL A 17 10.51 -16.67 9.31
C VAL A 17 11.86 -16.06 8.90
N PHE A 18 12.45 -15.22 9.76
CA PHE A 18 13.79 -14.67 9.52
C PHE A 18 14.86 -15.77 9.44
N SER A 19 14.78 -16.79 10.29
CA SER A 19 15.72 -17.93 10.26
C SER A 19 15.66 -18.68 8.92
N PHE A 20 14.48 -18.97 8.39
CA PHE A 20 14.35 -19.63 7.09
C PHE A 20 14.85 -18.77 5.93
N ILE A 21 14.59 -17.45 5.97
CA ILE A 21 15.15 -16.51 4.99
C ILE A 21 16.68 -16.53 5.06
N GLU A 22 17.25 -16.44 6.26
CA GLU A 22 18.70 -16.47 6.48
C GLU A 22 19.32 -17.80 6.03
N LEU A 23 18.64 -18.92 6.25
CA LEU A 23 19.07 -20.23 5.77
C LEU A 23 18.90 -20.41 4.25
N GLY A 24 18.05 -19.60 3.61
CA GLY A 24 17.71 -19.76 2.19
C GLY A 24 16.81 -20.97 1.94
N ASP A 25 16.04 -21.41 2.95
CA ASP A 25 15.17 -22.58 2.87
C ASP A 25 13.74 -22.16 2.51
N LEU A 26 13.48 -22.04 1.20
CA LEU A 26 12.16 -21.70 0.68
C LEU A 26 11.08 -22.75 1.06
N PRO A 27 11.30 -24.07 0.94
CA PRO A 27 10.31 -25.06 1.40
C PRO A 27 9.94 -24.92 2.88
N GLY A 28 10.93 -24.71 3.76
CA GLY A 28 10.70 -24.45 5.18
C GLY A 28 9.91 -23.16 5.38
N LEU A 29 10.31 -22.08 4.73
CA LEU A 29 9.62 -20.79 4.75
C LEU A 29 8.14 -20.95 4.34
N MET A 30 7.86 -21.63 3.23
CA MET A 30 6.49 -21.88 2.75
C MET A 30 5.65 -22.70 3.72
N LYS A 31 6.24 -23.72 4.34
CA LYS A 31 5.54 -24.63 5.26
C LYS A 31 5.20 -23.97 6.59
N PHE A 32 6.06 -23.09 7.07
CA PHE A 32 5.97 -22.52 8.41
C PHE A 32 5.49 -21.07 8.43
N THR A 33 5.32 -20.41 7.29
CA THR A 33 4.71 -19.07 7.25
C THR A 33 3.19 -19.20 7.18
N PRO A 34 2.44 -18.67 8.16
CA PRO A 34 0.99 -18.74 8.16
C PRO A 34 0.40 -17.83 7.08
N SER A 35 -0.77 -18.17 6.53
CA SER A 35 -1.42 -17.38 5.47
C SER A 35 -1.81 -15.96 5.88
N ASN A 36 -1.90 -15.69 7.19
CA ASN A 36 -2.17 -14.38 7.77
C ASN A 36 -0.92 -13.73 8.39
N PHE A 37 0.28 -14.13 7.94
CA PHE A 37 1.53 -13.56 8.42
C PHE A 37 1.61 -12.06 8.12
N CYS A 38 2.05 -11.28 9.11
CA CYS A 38 2.19 -9.84 8.98
C CYS A 38 3.57 -9.50 8.40
N TRP A 39 3.62 -9.20 7.10
CA TRP A 39 4.85 -8.87 6.37
C TRP A 39 5.48 -7.52 6.72
N SER A 40 4.80 -6.69 7.51
CA SER A 40 5.28 -5.39 8.00
C SER A 40 5.81 -5.43 9.43
N ASN A 41 5.79 -6.61 10.08
CA ASN A 41 6.20 -6.72 11.47
C ASN A 41 7.73 -6.78 11.61
N GLY A 42 8.25 -6.12 12.65
CA GLY A 42 9.68 -6.09 12.98
C GLY A 42 10.38 -4.78 12.61
N SER A 43 11.66 -4.70 13.00
CA SER A 43 12.49 -3.49 12.81
C SER A 43 13.11 -3.40 11.41
N LEU A 44 13.21 -4.53 10.71
CA LEU A 44 13.52 -4.63 9.29
C LEU A 44 12.45 -5.52 8.66
N PRO A 45 11.66 -5.06 7.69
CA PRO A 45 10.64 -5.90 7.10
C PRO A 45 11.26 -7.17 6.48
N PRO A 46 10.61 -8.34 6.60
CA PRO A 46 11.11 -9.60 6.05
C PRO A 46 11.54 -9.49 4.58
N LEU A 47 10.79 -8.74 3.76
CA LEU A 47 11.09 -8.56 2.34
C LEU A 47 12.44 -7.86 2.12
N HIS A 48 12.71 -6.79 2.88
CA HIS A 48 14.01 -6.12 2.87
C HIS A 48 15.11 -7.04 3.36
N PHE A 49 14.85 -7.81 4.42
CA PHE A 49 15.82 -8.78 4.93
C PHE A 49 16.17 -9.84 3.89
N ALA A 50 15.19 -10.41 3.17
CA ALA A 50 15.44 -11.39 2.11
C ALA A 50 16.30 -10.82 0.97
N ILE A 51 16.04 -9.58 0.55
CA ILE A 51 16.84 -8.87 -0.46
C ILE A 51 18.29 -8.71 0.03
N LEU A 52 18.47 -8.24 1.26
CA LEU A 52 19.80 -7.99 1.82
C LEU A 52 20.58 -9.30 2.06
N GLN A 53 19.93 -10.39 2.46
CA GLN A 53 20.56 -11.70 2.64
C GLN A 53 21.06 -12.28 1.31
N GLY A 54 20.33 -12.08 0.22
CA GLY A 54 20.76 -12.49 -1.11
C GLY A 54 22.09 -11.86 -1.49
N MET A 55 22.22 -10.56 -1.26
CA MET A 55 23.46 -9.80 -1.48
C MET A 55 24.57 -10.25 -0.52
N SER A 56 24.35 -10.22 0.80
CA SER A 56 25.40 -10.47 1.79
C SER A 56 26.00 -11.87 1.73
N ARG A 57 25.21 -12.88 1.29
CA ARG A 57 25.67 -14.27 1.22
C ARG A 57 26.02 -14.72 -0.20
N GLY A 58 25.88 -13.86 -1.21
CA GLY A 58 26.10 -14.22 -2.62
C GLY A 58 25.18 -15.32 -3.14
N ARG A 59 24.06 -15.60 -2.46
CA ARG A 59 23.09 -16.65 -2.81
C ARG A 59 21.91 -16.05 -3.57
N HIS A 60 22.22 -15.35 -4.66
CA HIS A 60 21.29 -14.52 -5.43
C HIS A 60 20.06 -15.31 -5.89
N GLU A 61 20.24 -16.46 -6.53
CA GLU A 61 19.13 -17.26 -7.09
C GLU A 61 18.14 -17.72 -6.03
N ILE A 62 18.64 -18.22 -4.89
CA ILE A 62 17.81 -18.72 -3.79
C ILE A 62 16.97 -17.57 -3.21
N HIS A 63 17.59 -16.42 -2.96
CA HIS A 63 16.88 -15.29 -2.37
C HIS A 63 15.96 -14.59 -3.36
N LEU A 64 16.27 -14.64 -4.66
CA LEU A 64 15.36 -14.17 -5.71
C LEU A 64 14.05 -14.96 -5.69
N ARG A 65 14.13 -16.31 -5.57
CA ARG A 65 12.96 -17.19 -5.44
C ARG A 65 12.18 -16.95 -4.13
N ILE A 66 12.89 -16.68 -3.04
CA ILE A 66 12.27 -16.31 -1.76
C ILE A 66 11.50 -14.99 -1.89
N VAL A 67 12.13 -13.96 -2.47
CA VAL A 67 11.49 -12.65 -2.70
C VAL A 67 10.26 -12.78 -3.59
N GLU A 68 10.36 -13.52 -4.69
CA GLU A 68 9.22 -13.79 -5.58
C GLU A 68 8.06 -14.46 -4.84
N TRP A 69 8.36 -15.49 -4.04
CA TRP A 69 7.33 -16.15 -3.25
C TRP A 69 6.71 -15.21 -2.20
N MET A 70 7.49 -14.40 -1.50
CA MET A 70 6.98 -13.47 -0.49
C MET A 70 6.04 -12.43 -1.09
N LEU A 71 6.37 -11.91 -2.28
CA LEU A 71 5.50 -10.98 -3.01
C LEU A 71 4.16 -11.63 -3.39
N ASN A 72 4.19 -12.90 -3.82
CA ASN A 72 2.99 -13.68 -4.11
C ASN A 72 2.19 -14.03 -2.84
N ALA A 73 2.87 -14.17 -1.70
CA ALA A 73 2.28 -14.42 -0.39
C ALA A 73 1.76 -13.15 0.32
N GLY A 74 1.81 -11.99 -0.35
CA GLY A 74 1.21 -10.73 0.13
C GLY A 74 2.18 -9.73 0.74
N ALA A 75 3.50 -9.94 0.66
CA ALA A 75 4.46 -8.92 1.09
C ALA A 75 4.34 -7.66 0.23
N ASP A 76 4.29 -6.48 0.84
CA ASP A 76 4.16 -5.20 0.12
C ASP A 76 5.54 -4.61 -0.21
N PRO A 77 5.91 -4.47 -1.51
CA PRO A 77 7.18 -3.86 -1.89
C PRO A 77 7.25 -2.35 -1.63
N HIS A 78 6.12 -1.67 -1.36
CA HIS A 78 6.08 -0.25 -1.05
C HIS A 78 6.27 0.07 0.43
N HIS A 79 6.10 -0.92 1.31
CA HIS A 79 6.27 -0.74 2.75
C HIS A 79 7.69 -0.27 3.08
N GLN A 80 7.81 0.78 3.88
CA GLN A 80 9.10 1.36 4.25
C GLN A 80 9.65 0.73 5.52
N ALA A 81 10.95 0.47 5.57
CA ALA A 81 11.59 0.04 6.81
C ALA A 81 11.56 1.19 7.83
N PRO A 82 11.17 0.93 9.09
CA PRO A 82 11.03 1.96 10.10
C PRO A 82 12.38 2.61 10.46
N TYR A 83 12.34 3.86 10.92
CA TYR A 83 13.53 4.62 11.33
C TYR A 83 14.12 4.20 12.70
N PHE A 84 13.62 3.15 13.33
CA PHE A 84 14.03 2.79 14.68
C PHE A 84 15.35 2.01 14.74
N ARG A 85 16.07 2.18 15.85
CA ARG A 85 17.32 1.44 16.15
C ARG A 85 17.02 -0.05 16.23
N ILE A 86 17.67 -0.85 15.37
CA ILE A 86 17.72 -2.30 15.56
C ILE A 86 18.73 -2.58 16.67
N SER A 87 18.26 -2.90 17.88
CA SER A 87 19.12 -3.56 18.86
C SER A 87 19.21 -5.05 18.49
N GLY A 88 20.41 -5.63 18.49
CA GLY A 88 20.60 -7.08 18.40
C GLY A 88 21.22 -7.64 17.11
N PHE A 89 21.18 -6.94 15.97
CA PHE A 89 21.79 -7.45 14.72
C PHE A 89 23.12 -6.79 14.32
N PHE A 90 23.41 -5.56 14.80
CA PHE A 90 24.64 -4.84 14.48
C PHE A 90 25.18 -4.16 15.76
N PRO A 91 26.39 -4.50 16.26
CA PRO A 91 26.80 -4.11 17.62
C PRO A 91 27.20 -2.64 17.81
N ASP A 92 27.45 -1.86 16.74
CA ASP A 92 28.11 -0.56 16.90
C ASP A 92 27.41 0.66 16.25
N SER A 93 27.02 1.57 17.15
CA SER A 93 26.94 3.03 17.02
C SER A 93 25.82 3.66 16.18
N ASN A 94 25.08 4.56 16.84
CA ASN A 94 24.45 5.86 16.49
C ASN A 94 24.36 6.41 15.04
N LYS A 95 24.65 5.63 14.01
CA LYS A 95 24.45 5.95 12.59
C LYS A 95 23.13 5.32 12.16
N SER A 96 22.39 6.00 11.29
CA SER A 96 21.27 5.42 10.53
C SER A 96 21.57 3.96 10.19
N ALA A 97 20.62 3.05 10.36
CA ALA A 97 20.88 1.63 10.19
C ALA A 97 21.37 1.34 8.74
N MET A 98 22.70 1.22 8.60
CA MET A 98 23.40 1.09 7.32
C MET A 98 23.68 -0.39 7.08
N VAL A 99 23.52 -0.82 5.83
CA VAL A 99 24.10 -2.08 5.36
C VAL A 99 25.39 -1.78 4.61
N ARG A 100 26.43 -2.54 4.92
CA ARG A 100 27.76 -2.40 4.32
C ARG A 100 28.05 -3.59 3.42
N LEU A 101 28.61 -3.31 2.24
CA LEU A 101 29.17 -4.30 1.34
C LEU A 101 30.64 -3.97 1.13
N SER A 102 31.52 -4.90 1.51
CA SER A 102 32.95 -4.80 1.23
C SER A 102 33.22 -5.34 -0.17
N VAL A 103 33.73 -4.48 -1.05
CA VAL A 103 34.07 -4.82 -2.44
C VAL A 103 35.58 -4.70 -2.61
N GLY A 104 36.24 -5.82 -2.86
CA GLY A 104 37.67 -5.86 -3.11
C GLY A 104 38.26 -7.27 -3.03
N PRO A 105 39.46 -7.50 -3.58
CA PRO A 105 40.14 -8.77 -3.41
C PRO A 105 40.54 -8.98 -1.94
N PRO A 106 40.60 -10.24 -1.45
CA PRO A 106 40.82 -10.56 -0.03
C PRO A 106 42.10 -9.98 0.59
N ASN A 107 43.05 -9.52 -0.23
CA ASN A 107 44.38 -9.04 0.20
C ASN A 107 44.66 -7.56 -0.18
N SER A 108 43.62 -6.75 -0.42
CA SER A 108 43.74 -5.32 -0.79
C SER A 108 42.80 -4.47 0.08
N PRO A 109 43.03 -3.15 0.23
CA PRO A 109 42.02 -2.26 0.81
C PRO A 109 40.68 -2.44 0.08
N THR A 110 39.68 -2.95 0.80
CA THR A 110 38.32 -3.14 0.31
C THR A 110 37.61 -1.79 0.25
N ALA A 111 37.03 -1.46 -0.90
CA ALA A 111 36.10 -0.34 -0.99
C ALA A 111 34.79 -0.75 -0.29
N THR A 112 34.39 -0.02 0.74
CA THR A 112 33.14 -0.29 1.44
C THR A 112 32.03 0.58 0.84
N ILE A 113 30.99 -0.07 0.34
CA ILE A 113 29.76 0.59 -0.10
C ILE A 113 28.77 0.54 1.05
N GLU A 114 28.17 1.68 1.39
CA GLU A 114 27.19 1.77 2.48
C GLU A 114 25.86 2.33 1.95
N VAL A 115 24.75 1.67 2.29
CA VAL A 115 23.40 2.12 1.96
C VAL A 115 22.53 2.03 3.21
N ALA A 116 21.82 3.11 3.54
CA ALA A 116 20.82 3.10 4.61
C ALA A 116 19.61 2.27 4.17
N PHE A 117 19.09 1.40 5.04
CA PHE A 117 17.81 0.74 4.75
C PHE A 117 16.61 1.44 5.37
N ALA A 118 16.81 2.19 6.46
CA ALA A 118 15.74 2.94 7.12
C ALA A 118 15.12 3.98 6.17
N GLY A 119 13.79 4.07 6.15
CA GLY A 119 13.04 4.94 5.25
C GLY A 119 12.97 4.47 3.79
N HIS A 120 13.65 3.37 3.43
CA HIS A 120 13.53 2.79 2.10
C HIS A 120 12.43 1.73 2.05
N SER A 121 11.71 1.68 0.94
CA SER A 121 10.91 0.52 0.53
C SER A 121 11.79 -0.52 -0.14
N ALA A 122 11.26 -1.73 -0.42
CA ALA A 122 12.04 -2.76 -1.13
C ALA A 122 12.52 -2.25 -2.51
N ILE A 123 11.67 -1.46 -3.18
CA ILE A 123 11.98 -0.82 -4.47
C ILE A 123 13.07 0.23 -4.30
N SER A 124 12.87 1.20 -3.40
CA SER A 124 13.81 2.32 -3.27
C SER A 124 15.15 1.88 -2.67
N LEU A 125 15.16 0.82 -1.85
CA LEU A 125 16.38 0.16 -1.35
C LEU A 125 17.17 -0.48 -2.49
N SER A 126 16.50 -1.23 -3.36
CA SER A 126 17.14 -1.88 -4.51
C SER A 126 17.73 -0.84 -5.48
N VAL A 127 17.02 0.26 -5.73
CA VAL A 127 17.53 1.39 -6.52
C VAL A 127 18.71 2.09 -5.84
N ALA A 128 18.66 2.28 -4.52
CA ALA A 128 19.76 2.89 -3.78
C ALA A 128 21.05 2.04 -3.87
N TRP A 129 20.92 0.72 -3.75
CA TRP A 129 22.01 -0.22 -3.97
C TRP A 129 22.55 -0.19 -5.40
N LEU A 130 21.68 -0.21 -6.41
CA LEU A 130 22.12 -0.07 -7.81
C LEU A 130 22.90 1.23 -8.02
N LYS A 131 22.42 2.37 -7.52
CA LYS A 131 23.13 3.65 -7.60
C LYS A 131 24.49 3.59 -6.93
N ALA A 132 24.58 2.95 -5.76
CA ALA A 132 25.82 2.84 -5.01
C ALA A 132 26.83 1.90 -5.70
N LEU A 133 26.37 0.77 -6.24
CA LEU A 133 27.19 -0.19 -6.99
C LEU A 133 27.74 0.40 -8.29
N HIS A 134 26.92 1.13 -9.07
CA HIS A 134 27.37 1.77 -10.30
C HIS A 134 28.37 2.92 -10.07
N ARG A 135 28.32 3.57 -8.90
CA ARG A 135 29.27 4.63 -8.51
C ARG A 135 30.58 4.08 -7.95
N SER A 136 30.66 2.79 -7.69
CA SER A 136 31.87 2.18 -7.15
C SER A 136 33.01 2.23 -8.18
N PRO A 137 34.23 2.65 -7.79
CA PRO A 137 35.38 2.72 -8.69
C PRO A 137 35.79 1.36 -9.29
N THR A 138 35.27 0.25 -8.74
CA THR A 138 35.46 -1.10 -9.30
C THR A 138 34.62 -1.37 -10.56
N ALA A 139 33.59 -0.57 -10.84
CA ALA A 139 32.72 -0.74 -12.01
C ALA A 139 33.29 -0.06 -13.28
N SER A 140 34.22 0.89 -13.15
CA SER A 140 34.68 1.77 -14.24
C SER A 140 36.13 1.54 -14.69
N HIS A 141 36.86 0.57 -14.13
CA HIS A 141 38.21 0.20 -14.58
C HIS A 141 38.22 -1.14 -15.32
N GLY A 142 37.79 -1.09 -16.58
CA GLY A 142 37.84 -2.21 -17.52
C GLY A 142 39.23 -2.58 -18.03
N GLN A 143 40.33 -2.03 -17.52
CA GLN A 143 41.68 -2.42 -17.98
C GLN A 143 42.71 -2.45 -16.84
N ARG A 144 43.24 -3.65 -16.59
CA ARG A 144 44.55 -3.99 -15.95
C ARG A 144 44.66 -4.29 -14.45
N GLY A 145 43.58 -4.50 -13.68
CA GLY A 145 43.75 -5.01 -12.30
C GLY A 145 42.58 -5.84 -11.77
N ASN A 146 42.79 -7.15 -11.62
CA ASN A 146 41.93 -8.16 -10.97
C ASN A 146 40.47 -8.31 -11.46
N SER A 147 40.25 -9.31 -12.33
CA SER A 147 38.94 -9.74 -12.86
C SER A 147 37.93 -10.22 -11.80
N VAL A 148 38.41 -10.67 -10.63
CA VAL A 148 37.58 -11.29 -9.58
C VAL A 148 36.68 -10.27 -8.87
N SER A 149 37.16 -9.06 -8.59
CA SER A 149 36.36 -8.02 -7.92
C SER A 149 35.33 -7.37 -8.84
N ALA A 150 35.65 -7.21 -10.12
CA ALA A 150 34.69 -6.73 -11.12
C ALA A 150 33.53 -7.71 -11.31
N HIS A 151 33.81 -9.02 -11.30
CA HIS A 151 32.78 -10.06 -11.42
C HIS A 151 31.82 -10.08 -10.21
N SER A 152 32.33 -9.83 -8.99
CA SER A 152 31.50 -9.76 -7.78
C SER A 152 30.61 -8.51 -7.74
N THR A 153 31.08 -7.35 -8.21
CA THR A 153 30.22 -6.15 -8.30
C THR A 153 29.13 -6.34 -9.35
N GLN A 154 29.49 -6.92 -10.51
CA GLN A 154 28.55 -7.17 -11.59
C GLN A 154 27.43 -8.15 -11.19
N SER A 155 27.75 -9.20 -10.43
CA SER A 155 26.75 -10.16 -9.96
C SER A 155 25.75 -9.52 -8.99
N HIS A 156 26.18 -8.59 -8.14
CA HIS A 156 25.27 -7.81 -7.29
C HIS A 156 24.39 -6.85 -8.09
N ILE A 157 24.94 -6.20 -9.14
CA ILE A 157 24.13 -5.35 -10.05
C ILE A 157 23.02 -6.18 -10.69
N GLN A 158 23.37 -7.32 -11.29
CA GLN A 158 22.41 -8.24 -11.91
C GLN A 158 21.37 -8.75 -10.90
N TYR A 159 21.78 -9.00 -9.66
CA TYR A 159 20.87 -9.42 -8.60
C TYR A 159 19.82 -8.33 -8.31
N PHE A 160 20.21 -7.08 -8.09
CA PHE A 160 19.25 -6.02 -7.82
C PHE A 160 18.38 -5.66 -9.03
N GLU A 161 18.90 -5.77 -10.26
CA GLU A 161 18.09 -5.67 -11.49
C GLU A 161 17.03 -6.78 -11.52
N SER A 162 17.42 -8.02 -11.19
CA SER A 162 16.51 -9.16 -11.11
C SER A 162 15.44 -8.97 -10.03
N ILE A 163 15.80 -8.43 -8.87
CA ILE A 163 14.86 -8.09 -7.79
C ILE A 163 13.83 -7.07 -8.28
N LEU A 164 14.26 -6.00 -8.95
CA LEU A 164 13.34 -5.00 -9.51
C LEU A 164 12.42 -5.62 -10.57
N ALA A 165 12.94 -6.49 -11.43
CA ALA A 165 12.13 -7.19 -12.42
C ALA A 165 11.09 -8.13 -11.78
N VAL A 166 11.45 -8.85 -10.71
CA VAL A 166 10.52 -9.67 -9.93
C VAL A 166 9.44 -8.82 -9.27
N ILE A 167 9.81 -7.69 -8.66
CA ILE A 167 8.85 -6.77 -8.04
C ILE A 167 7.88 -6.22 -9.10
N ALA A 168 8.38 -5.78 -10.26
CA ALA A 168 7.55 -5.27 -11.35
C ALA A 168 6.54 -6.33 -11.82
N ARG A 169 6.99 -7.57 -12.10
CA ARG A 169 6.09 -8.67 -12.49
C ARG A 169 5.05 -8.98 -11.42
N ALA A 170 5.43 -8.98 -10.14
CA ALA A 170 4.49 -9.25 -9.05
C ALA A 170 3.44 -8.12 -8.90
N MET A 171 3.84 -6.86 -9.14
CA MET A 171 2.92 -5.72 -9.15
C MET A 171 1.95 -5.79 -10.33
N ASP A 172 2.44 -6.18 -11.52
CA ASP A 172 1.58 -6.40 -12.70
C ASP A 172 0.63 -7.58 -12.51
N ALA A 173 1.08 -8.67 -11.88
CA ALA A 173 0.26 -9.83 -11.56
C ALA A 173 -0.85 -9.52 -10.54
N ARG A 174 -0.66 -8.54 -9.64
CA ARG A 174 -1.74 -8.04 -8.77
C ARG A 174 -2.79 -7.22 -9.53
N ARG A 175 -2.49 -6.79 -10.76
CA ARG A 175 -3.39 -6.06 -11.66
C ARG A 175 -3.67 -6.90 -12.91
N THR A 176 -4.15 -8.13 -12.77
CA THR A 176 -4.63 -8.89 -13.94
C THR A 176 -5.90 -8.26 -14.49
N GLN A 177 -5.74 -7.34 -15.44
CA GLN A 177 -6.82 -6.92 -16.33
C GLN A 177 -7.16 -8.11 -17.23
N ALA A 178 -8.35 -8.68 -17.04
CA ALA A 178 -8.87 -9.69 -17.94
C ALA A 178 -9.45 -9.00 -19.17
N THR A 179 -9.05 -9.44 -20.38
CA THR A 179 -9.78 -9.05 -21.59
C THR A 179 -11.12 -9.79 -21.58
N VAL A 180 -12.21 -9.03 -21.52
CA VAL A 180 -13.57 -9.56 -21.50
C VAL A 180 -14.25 -9.17 -22.81
N ASP A 181 -14.97 -10.12 -23.42
CA ASP A 181 -15.76 -9.86 -24.63
C ASP A 181 -16.87 -8.83 -24.34
N GLN A 182 -17.10 -7.90 -25.28
CA GLN A 182 -18.09 -6.83 -25.11
C GLN A 182 -19.51 -7.39 -24.85
N GLY A 183 -19.85 -8.54 -25.41
CA GLY A 183 -21.14 -9.18 -25.15
C GLY A 183 -21.34 -9.63 -23.70
N VAL A 184 -20.26 -9.89 -22.96
CA VAL A 184 -20.31 -10.16 -21.51
C VAL A 184 -20.59 -8.86 -20.74
N ILE A 185 -19.90 -7.78 -21.08
CA ILE A 185 -20.09 -6.45 -20.46
C ILE A 185 -21.54 -6.00 -20.65
N ASN A 186 -22.06 -6.10 -21.88
CA ASN A 186 -23.44 -5.76 -22.19
C ASN A 186 -24.45 -6.57 -21.36
N ARG A 187 -24.16 -7.85 -21.05
CA ARG A 187 -25.02 -8.65 -20.18
C ARG A 187 -25.00 -8.17 -18.73
N TRP A 188 -23.85 -7.73 -18.23
CA TRP A 188 -23.76 -7.14 -16.89
C TRP A 188 -24.48 -5.80 -16.81
N GLU A 189 -24.40 -4.98 -17.85
CA GLU A 189 -25.17 -3.73 -17.99
C GLU A 189 -26.68 -4.02 -17.98
N VAL A 190 -27.13 -4.98 -18.81
CA VAL A 190 -28.55 -5.40 -18.81
C VAL A 190 -28.96 -5.87 -17.42
N MET A 191 -28.17 -6.73 -16.76
CA MET A 191 -28.47 -7.18 -15.39
C MET A 191 -28.55 -6.01 -14.41
N ARG A 192 -27.71 -4.98 -14.55
CA ARG A 192 -27.75 -3.79 -13.70
C ARG A 192 -29.03 -2.96 -13.90
N ASP A 193 -29.60 -3.00 -15.09
CA ASP A 193 -30.78 -2.23 -15.50
C ASP A 193 -32.11 -2.99 -15.37
N MET A 194 -32.08 -4.30 -15.05
CA MET A 194 -33.26 -5.11 -14.72
C MET A 194 -33.85 -4.72 -13.36
N THR A 195 -34.36 -3.49 -13.26
CA THR A 195 -34.86 -2.92 -12.01
C THR A 195 -36.05 -3.67 -11.41
N GLU A 196 -36.81 -4.37 -12.24
CA GLU A 196 -37.94 -5.22 -11.85
C GLU A 196 -37.52 -6.46 -11.05
N THR A 197 -36.26 -6.88 -11.15
CA THR A 197 -35.71 -8.00 -10.37
C THR A 197 -34.90 -7.53 -9.16
N HIS A 198 -34.74 -6.22 -8.97
CA HIS A 198 -34.09 -5.68 -7.78
C HIS A 198 -34.88 -6.01 -6.52
N ASN A 199 -34.16 -6.41 -5.48
CA ASN A 199 -34.73 -6.87 -4.21
C ASN A 199 -34.13 -6.18 -2.98
N VAL A 200 -33.27 -5.17 -3.19
CA VAL A 200 -32.73 -4.29 -2.14
C VAL A 200 -32.80 -2.83 -2.60
N THR A 201 -33.12 -1.95 -1.67
CA THR A 201 -33.19 -0.50 -1.87
C THR A 201 -32.21 0.23 -0.97
N PHE A 202 -31.42 1.14 -1.54
CA PHE A 202 -30.66 2.15 -0.79
C PHE A 202 -31.47 3.44 -0.70
N GLU A 203 -31.72 3.91 0.52
CA GLU A 203 -32.32 5.22 0.77
C GLU A 203 -31.21 6.27 0.81
N THR A 204 -31.23 7.20 -0.14
CA THR A 204 -30.15 8.19 -0.37
C THR A 204 -30.67 9.62 -0.27
N ALA A 205 -29.78 10.60 -0.14
CA ALA A 205 -30.13 12.03 -0.13
C ALA A 205 -30.93 12.48 -1.37
N GLY A 206 -30.73 11.81 -2.51
CA GLY A 206 -31.34 12.13 -3.80
C GLY A 206 -32.39 11.12 -4.26
N GLY A 207 -32.94 10.32 -3.34
CA GLY A 207 -33.95 9.31 -3.62
C GLY A 207 -33.40 7.88 -3.79
N ALA A 208 -34.31 6.91 -3.80
CA ALA A 208 -34.00 5.49 -3.69
C ALA A 208 -33.22 4.91 -4.89
N VAL A 209 -32.16 4.14 -4.63
CA VAL A 209 -31.41 3.38 -5.63
C VAL A 209 -31.56 1.90 -5.37
N THR A 210 -32.03 1.12 -6.36
CA THR A 210 -32.31 -0.31 -6.19
C THR A 210 -31.21 -1.19 -6.80
N CYS A 211 -31.06 -2.42 -6.28
CA CYS A 211 -30.13 -3.43 -6.80
C CYS A 211 -30.49 -4.86 -6.35
N HIS A 212 -29.71 -5.84 -6.84
CA HIS A 212 -29.74 -7.23 -6.39
C HIS A 212 -28.87 -7.48 -5.15
N ASP A 213 -29.43 -8.11 -4.10
CA ASP A 213 -28.70 -8.48 -2.89
C ASP A 213 -27.53 -9.42 -3.16
N ILE A 214 -27.67 -10.35 -4.10
CA ILE A 214 -26.62 -11.33 -4.41
C ILE A 214 -25.29 -10.64 -4.81
N VAL A 215 -25.36 -9.51 -5.51
CA VAL A 215 -24.17 -8.73 -5.88
C VAL A 215 -23.54 -8.10 -4.65
N LEU A 216 -24.34 -7.53 -3.76
CA LEU A 216 -23.86 -6.95 -2.50
C LEU A 216 -23.21 -8.01 -1.59
N MET A 217 -23.87 -9.15 -1.43
CA MET A 217 -23.41 -10.25 -0.59
C MET A 217 -22.14 -10.92 -1.14
N ALA A 218 -21.98 -10.97 -2.46
CA ALA A 218 -20.79 -11.48 -3.10
C ALA A 218 -19.60 -10.52 -2.94
N ALA A 219 -19.86 -9.21 -3.01
CA ALA A 219 -18.82 -8.18 -2.97
C ALA A 219 -18.36 -7.81 -1.56
N SER A 220 -19.22 -7.94 -0.55
CA SER A 220 -18.96 -7.41 0.80
C SER A 220 -19.34 -8.41 1.90
N PRO A 221 -18.42 -8.76 2.81
CA PRO A 221 -18.77 -9.55 3.99
C PRO A 221 -19.70 -8.79 4.94
N VAL A 222 -19.57 -7.45 5.00
CA VAL A 222 -20.42 -6.59 5.83
C VAL A 222 -21.85 -6.57 5.30
N LEU A 223 -22.06 -6.33 4.00
CA LEU A 223 -23.40 -6.35 3.41
C LEU A 223 -24.00 -7.75 3.42
N LYS A 224 -23.18 -8.78 3.26
CA LYS A 224 -23.62 -10.17 3.44
C LYS A 224 -24.16 -10.41 4.85
N ALA A 225 -23.41 -10.03 5.87
CA ALA A 225 -23.85 -10.16 7.25
C ALA A 225 -25.12 -9.33 7.50
N LEU A 226 -25.17 -8.09 7.02
CA LEU A 226 -26.33 -7.19 7.14
C LEU A 226 -27.60 -7.83 6.56
N LEU A 227 -27.53 -8.32 5.32
CA LEU A 227 -28.68 -8.83 4.56
C LEU A 227 -29.10 -10.25 4.96
N GLN A 228 -28.24 -10.99 5.65
CA GLN A 228 -28.55 -12.32 6.20
C GLN A 228 -28.86 -12.30 7.71
N SER A 229 -28.74 -11.15 8.36
CA SER A 229 -29.05 -11.00 9.78
C SER A 229 -30.55 -11.06 10.05
N PRO A 230 -30.99 -11.31 11.29
CA PRO A 230 -32.39 -11.13 11.69
C PRO A 230 -32.76 -9.64 11.92
N MET A 231 -31.93 -8.68 11.49
CA MET A 231 -32.15 -7.26 11.74
C MET A 231 -33.16 -6.64 10.78
N LYS A 232 -33.59 -5.40 11.08
CA LYS A 232 -34.62 -4.69 10.31
C LYS A 232 -34.23 -4.55 8.84
N GLU A 233 -32.96 -4.30 8.57
CA GLU A 233 -32.39 -4.08 7.24
C GLU A 233 -32.54 -5.33 6.35
N ALA A 234 -32.38 -6.52 6.92
CA ALA A 234 -32.62 -7.77 6.20
C ALA A 234 -34.12 -8.03 5.96
N ALA A 235 -34.97 -7.69 6.93
CA ALA A 235 -36.41 -7.86 6.84
C ALA A 235 -37.08 -6.87 5.87
N SER A 236 -36.64 -5.61 5.89
CA SER A 236 -37.14 -4.55 5.00
C SER A 236 -36.46 -4.53 3.64
N LYS A 237 -35.30 -5.20 3.52
CA LYS A 237 -34.41 -5.12 2.36
C LYS A 237 -34.07 -3.67 1.97
N SER A 238 -33.99 -2.80 2.97
CA SER A 238 -33.69 -1.38 2.80
C SER A 238 -32.45 -1.00 3.62
N ILE A 239 -31.52 -0.29 2.98
CA ILE A 239 -30.25 0.16 3.56
C ILE A 239 -30.22 1.69 3.56
N ALA A 240 -30.20 2.28 4.75
CA ALA A 240 -30.18 3.73 4.91
C ALA A 240 -28.74 4.28 4.73
N VAL A 241 -28.59 5.20 3.77
CA VAL A 241 -27.38 5.98 3.48
C VAL A 241 -27.80 7.40 3.10
N GLU A 242 -28.65 8.01 3.94
CA GLU A 242 -29.30 9.31 3.71
C GLU A 242 -28.29 10.45 3.51
N GLU A 243 -27.10 10.32 4.07
CA GLU A 243 -25.97 11.23 3.92
C GLU A 243 -25.24 11.12 2.58
N THR A 244 -25.46 10.03 1.85
CA THR A 244 -24.74 9.73 0.61
C THR A 244 -25.55 10.22 -0.61
N PRO A 245 -24.95 11.02 -1.52
CA PRO A 245 -25.60 11.40 -2.76
C PRO A 245 -25.98 10.20 -3.62
N ARG A 246 -27.13 10.27 -4.28
CA ARG A 246 -27.61 9.24 -5.22
C ARG A 246 -26.55 8.84 -6.25
N ALA A 247 -25.80 9.82 -6.78
CA ALA A 247 -24.75 9.60 -7.77
C ALA A 247 -23.62 8.70 -7.23
N GLY A 248 -23.23 8.87 -5.96
CA GLY A 248 -22.22 8.02 -5.32
C GLY A 248 -22.68 6.58 -5.13
N VAL A 249 -23.95 6.38 -4.74
CA VAL A 249 -24.52 5.03 -4.63
C VAL A 249 -24.65 4.36 -5.99
N ALA A 250 -25.10 5.10 -7.01
CA ALA A 250 -25.21 4.59 -8.37
C ALA A 250 -23.84 4.16 -8.92
N LEU A 251 -22.82 5.01 -8.75
CA LEU A 251 -21.44 4.70 -9.14
C LEU A 251 -20.88 3.49 -8.39
N PHE A 252 -21.07 3.42 -7.07
CA PHE A 252 -20.65 2.26 -6.28
C PHE A 252 -21.20 0.96 -6.86
N LEU A 253 -22.51 0.94 -7.18
CA LEU A 253 -23.15 -0.22 -7.78
C LEU A 253 -22.64 -0.50 -9.19
N ASP A 254 -22.37 0.50 -10.02
CA ASP A 254 -21.81 0.27 -11.35
C ASP A 254 -20.44 -0.44 -11.27
N ILE A 255 -19.58 -0.03 -10.33
CA ILE A 255 -18.31 -0.71 -10.08
C ILE A 255 -18.53 -2.14 -9.56
N LEU A 256 -19.54 -2.39 -8.70
CA LEU A 256 -19.82 -3.75 -8.23
C LEU A 256 -20.26 -4.70 -9.35
N TYR A 257 -21.04 -4.21 -10.31
CA TYR A 257 -21.55 -5.06 -11.39
C TYR A 257 -20.52 -5.28 -12.49
N MET A 258 -19.77 -4.23 -12.85
CA MET A 258 -18.97 -4.21 -14.09
C MET A 258 -17.50 -3.90 -13.87
N SER A 259 -17.09 -3.52 -12.67
CA SER A 259 -15.75 -2.97 -12.40
C SER A 259 -15.39 -1.76 -13.29
N ALA A 260 -16.41 -1.02 -13.76
CA ALA A 260 -16.28 0.08 -14.70
C ALA A 260 -17.36 1.15 -14.47
N THR A 261 -17.08 2.37 -14.91
CA THR A 261 -18.01 3.50 -14.84
C THR A 261 -18.83 3.60 -16.12
N ARG A 262 -20.17 3.71 -16.02
CA ARG A 262 -21.04 3.92 -17.18
C ARG A 262 -21.20 5.40 -17.58
N SER A 263 -20.86 6.30 -16.66
CA SER A 263 -20.92 7.75 -16.85
C SER A 263 -19.53 8.37 -16.63
N HIS A 264 -19.44 9.68 -16.86
CA HIS A 264 -18.32 10.48 -16.39
C HIS A 264 -18.66 11.02 -14.99
N PRO A 265 -18.33 10.31 -13.90
CA PRO A 265 -18.63 10.79 -12.56
C PRO A 265 -17.78 12.02 -12.24
N ASP A 266 -18.34 12.96 -11.48
CA ASP A 266 -17.56 14.01 -10.82
C ASP A 266 -16.81 13.44 -9.60
N TYR A 267 -15.85 14.20 -9.07
CA TYR A 267 -15.01 13.72 -7.98
C TYR A 267 -15.82 13.52 -6.69
N GLU A 268 -16.93 14.23 -6.50
CA GLU A 268 -17.80 14.10 -5.33
C GLU A 268 -18.53 12.74 -5.33
N ALA A 269 -19.04 12.31 -6.49
CA ALA A 269 -19.64 10.99 -6.66
C ALA A 269 -18.62 9.88 -6.42
N VAL A 270 -17.38 10.03 -6.92
CA VAL A 270 -16.31 9.05 -6.68
C VAL A 270 -15.93 9.00 -5.20
N LEU A 271 -15.83 10.14 -4.50
CA LEU A 271 -15.57 10.20 -3.06
C LEU A 271 -16.69 9.55 -2.22
N ALA A 272 -17.94 9.77 -2.60
CA ALA A 272 -19.10 9.14 -1.98
C ALA A 272 -19.07 7.62 -2.17
N ALA A 273 -18.83 7.15 -3.40
CA ALA A 273 -18.70 5.72 -3.70
C ALA A 273 -17.53 5.08 -2.94
N LEU A 274 -16.41 5.78 -2.82
CA LEU A 274 -15.22 5.30 -2.11
C LEU A 274 -15.51 5.13 -0.62
N SER A 275 -16.21 6.09 -0.03
CA SER A 275 -16.60 6.03 1.39
C SER A 275 -17.50 4.82 1.67
N LEU A 276 -18.42 4.48 0.76
CA LEU A 276 -19.22 3.25 0.85
C LEU A 276 -18.37 1.99 0.72
N ALA A 277 -17.44 1.97 -0.24
CA ALA A 277 -16.55 0.83 -0.45
C ALA A 277 -15.68 0.55 0.77
N HIS A 278 -15.14 1.58 1.43
CA HIS A 278 -14.44 1.45 2.70
C HIS A 278 -15.36 0.98 3.83
N ARG A 279 -16.53 1.63 4.00
CA ARG A 279 -17.51 1.29 5.05
C ARG A 279 -17.97 -0.17 4.98
N TRP A 280 -18.04 -0.73 3.78
CA TRP A 280 -18.51 -2.10 3.54
C TRP A 280 -17.41 -3.07 3.11
N GLU A 281 -16.13 -2.71 3.31
CA GLU A 281 -14.99 -3.60 3.08
C GLU A 281 -14.92 -4.19 1.66
N VAL A 282 -15.24 -3.40 0.63
CA VAL A 282 -15.16 -3.83 -0.77
C VAL A 282 -13.79 -3.47 -1.36
N GLY A 283 -12.78 -4.28 -1.02
CA GLY A 283 -11.36 -3.97 -1.29
C GLY A 283 -11.03 -3.65 -2.76
N ASN A 284 -11.48 -4.45 -3.72
CA ASN A 284 -11.20 -4.19 -5.14
C ASN A 284 -11.81 -2.85 -5.62
N THR A 285 -13.01 -2.53 -5.15
CA THR A 285 -13.70 -1.28 -5.48
C THR A 285 -12.98 -0.06 -4.88
N VAL A 286 -12.42 -0.18 -3.68
CA VAL A 286 -11.57 0.88 -3.08
C VAL A 286 -10.40 1.22 -4.01
N HIS A 287 -9.73 0.21 -4.57
CA HIS A 287 -8.61 0.44 -5.47
C HIS A 287 -9.02 1.13 -6.78
N ILE A 288 -10.11 0.66 -7.42
CA ILE A 288 -10.62 1.26 -8.66
C ILE A 288 -10.98 2.74 -8.44
N LEU A 289 -11.72 3.03 -7.37
CA LEU A 289 -12.15 4.39 -7.06
C LEU A 289 -10.97 5.28 -6.66
N SER A 290 -9.99 4.75 -5.94
CA SER A 290 -8.76 5.49 -5.63
C SER A 290 -7.95 5.82 -6.88
N ASP A 291 -7.88 4.93 -7.87
CA ASP A 291 -7.22 5.19 -9.15
C ASP A 291 -7.96 6.26 -9.95
N LEU A 292 -9.30 6.23 -9.97
CA LEU A 292 -10.11 7.30 -10.57
C LEU A 292 -9.86 8.65 -9.90
N LEU A 293 -9.86 8.70 -8.56
CA LEU A 293 -9.60 9.96 -7.83
C LEU A 293 -8.21 10.52 -8.09
N ARG A 294 -7.19 9.66 -8.20
CA ARG A 294 -5.83 10.10 -8.56
C ARG A 294 -5.83 10.87 -9.88
N ASP A 295 -6.54 10.34 -10.87
CA ASP A 295 -6.58 10.92 -12.22
C ASP A 295 -7.45 12.20 -12.25
N MET A 296 -8.24 12.46 -11.21
CA MET A 296 -9.12 13.62 -11.03
C MET A 296 -8.53 14.72 -10.12
N ILE A 297 -7.30 14.57 -9.63
CA ILE A 297 -6.67 15.60 -8.78
C ILE A 297 -6.45 16.88 -9.58
N SER A 298 -7.10 17.97 -9.14
CA SER A 298 -7.03 19.30 -9.73
C SER A 298 -6.98 20.37 -8.64
N GLU A 299 -6.85 21.66 -9.02
CA GLU A 299 -6.91 22.76 -8.04
C GLU A 299 -8.22 22.78 -7.24
N GLU A 300 -9.32 22.38 -7.87
CA GLU A 300 -10.67 22.38 -7.27
C GLU A 300 -10.90 21.14 -6.41
N SER A 301 -10.54 19.95 -6.91
CA SER A 301 -10.82 18.68 -6.22
C SER A 301 -9.80 18.33 -5.13
N PHE A 302 -8.61 18.96 -5.15
CA PHE A 302 -7.49 18.61 -4.27
C PHE A 302 -7.87 18.56 -2.79
N ALA A 303 -8.57 19.58 -2.28
CA ALA A 303 -8.85 19.67 -0.85
C ALA A 303 -9.74 18.51 -0.38
N ALA A 304 -10.80 18.21 -1.13
CA ALA A 304 -11.73 17.13 -0.81
C ALA A 304 -11.05 15.75 -0.92
N ILE A 305 -10.26 15.53 -1.98
CA ILE A 305 -9.56 14.27 -2.19
C ILE A 305 -8.49 14.03 -1.12
N ALA A 306 -7.72 15.06 -0.77
CA ALA A 306 -6.67 14.95 0.25
C ALA A 306 -7.25 14.69 1.65
N GLU A 307 -8.36 15.34 2.02
CA GLU A 307 -9.08 15.05 3.26
C GLU A 307 -9.56 13.60 3.31
N ALA A 308 -10.22 13.13 2.25
CA ALA A 308 -10.70 11.76 2.19
C ALA A 308 -9.56 10.74 2.26
N ALA A 309 -8.46 10.99 1.56
CA ALA A 309 -7.27 10.15 1.60
C ALA A 309 -6.66 10.07 3.01
N ALA A 310 -6.60 11.20 3.72
CA ALA A 310 -6.12 11.26 5.10
C ALA A 310 -7.07 10.52 6.06
N HIS A 311 -8.37 10.79 5.97
CA HIS A 311 -9.38 10.19 6.85
C HIS A 311 -9.43 8.66 6.71
N GLN A 312 -9.34 8.15 5.47
CA GLN A 312 -9.50 6.73 5.17
C GLN A 312 -8.16 5.96 5.16
N GLY A 313 -7.05 6.63 5.47
CA GLY A 313 -5.73 5.99 5.57
C GLY A 313 -5.15 5.52 4.23
N MET A 314 -5.53 6.16 3.12
CA MET A 314 -5.09 5.78 1.77
C MET A 314 -3.70 6.35 1.44
N GLU A 315 -2.64 5.71 1.94
CA GLU A 315 -1.25 6.19 1.81
C GLU A 315 -0.83 6.45 0.35
N ALA A 316 -1.27 5.63 -0.60
CA ALA A 316 -0.96 5.82 -2.01
C ALA A 316 -1.56 7.14 -2.55
N LEU A 317 -2.85 7.40 -2.29
CA LEU A 317 -3.51 8.63 -2.73
C LEU A 317 -2.98 9.86 -1.97
N GLN A 318 -2.65 9.72 -0.69
CA GLN A 318 -1.98 10.78 0.09
C GLN A 318 -0.66 11.21 -0.56
N ARG A 319 0.15 10.26 -1.05
CA ARG A 319 1.41 10.60 -1.76
C ARG A 319 1.15 11.35 -3.07
N GLU A 320 0.15 10.94 -3.83
CA GLU A 320 -0.23 11.63 -5.07
C GLU A 320 -0.70 13.07 -4.80
N CYS A 321 -1.53 13.26 -3.76
CA CYS A 321 -1.92 14.58 -3.28
C CYS A 321 -0.71 15.42 -2.84
N ALA A 322 0.24 14.84 -2.08
CA ALA A 322 1.44 15.55 -1.64
C ALA A 322 2.33 15.97 -2.82
N MET A 323 2.50 15.08 -3.81
CA MET A 323 3.24 15.39 -5.03
C MET A 323 2.57 16.52 -5.81
N PHE A 324 1.24 16.49 -5.96
CA PHE A 324 0.50 17.56 -6.60
C PHE A 324 0.67 18.91 -5.87
N ALA A 325 0.54 18.91 -4.55
CA ALA A 325 0.69 20.11 -3.72
C ALA A 325 2.12 20.71 -3.75
N SER A 326 3.14 19.86 -3.85
CA SER A 326 4.53 20.34 -3.99
C SER A 326 4.79 21.08 -5.31
N LYS A 327 4.02 20.75 -6.37
CA LYS A 327 4.17 21.30 -7.71
C LYS A 327 3.23 22.48 -7.98
N ASN A 328 2.14 22.59 -7.22
CA ASN A 328 1.14 23.64 -7.42
C ASN A 328 1.07 24.57 -6.19
N PRO A 329 1.57 25.82 -6.28
CA PRO A 329 1.58 26.75 -5.15
C PRO A 329 0.19 27.22 -4.73
N LYS A 330 -0.82 27.16 -5.63
CA LYS A 330 -2.18 27.63 -5.29
C LYS A 330 -2.87 26.74 -4.26
N VAL A 331 -2.61 25.44 -4.29
CA VAL A 331 -3.22 24.48 -3.36
C VAL A 331 -2.51 24.41 -2.01
N GLN A 332 -1.34 25.06 -1.86
CA GLN A 332 -0.65 25.18 -0.57
C GLN A 332 -1.43 26.05 0.43
N ASN A 333 -2.35 26.88 -0.08
CA ASN A 333 -3.26 27.69 0.72
C ASN A 333 -4.66 27.06 0.85
N SER A 334 -4.86 25.82 0.40
CA SER A 334 -6.14 25.13 0.51
C SER A 334 -6.51 24.91 1.98
N GLN A 335 -7.81 25.01 2.27
CA GLN A 335 -8.37 24.79 3.61
C GLN A 335 -8.42 23.29 3.90
N LEU A 336 -7.28 22.72 4.27
CA LEU A 336 -7.17 21.37 4.81
C LEU A 336 -7.08 21.44 6.34
N SER A 337 -7.59 20.41 7.00
CA SER A 337 -7.40 20.15 8.41
C SER A 337 -5.92 19.99 8.74
N SER A 338 -5.54 20.35 9.96
CA SER A 338 -4.17 20.17 10.44
C SER A 338 -3.76 18.69 10.51
N ALA A 339 -4.73 17.77 10.57
CA ALA A 339 -4.50 16.33 10.45
C ALA A 339 -4.15 15.95 9.00
N ALA A 340 -4.95 16.38 8.02
CA ALA A 340 -4.69 16.11 6.62
C ALA A 340 -3.33 16.65 6.17
N TRP A 341 -2.96 17.88 6.55
CA TRP A 341 -1.63 18.43 6.26
C TRP A 341 -0.50 17.55 6.81
N ARG A 342 -0.61 17.10 8.07
CA ARG A 342 0.39 16.23 8.70
C ARG A 342 0.50 14.88 7.99
N MET A 343 -0.61 14.29 7.60
CA MET A 343 -0.64 13.00 6.88
C MET A 343 -0.01 13.10 5.49
N LEU A 344 -0.11 14.25 4.83
CA LEU A 344 0.58 14.51 3.56
C LEU A 344 2.09 14.74 3.72
N GLY A 345 2.62 14.78 4.94
CA GLY A 345 4.02 15.12 5.20
C GLY A 345 4.36 16.58 4.89
N LEU A 346 3.35 17.46 4.86
CA LEU A 346 3.49 18.88 4.55
C LEU A 346 3.19 19.68 5.83
N SER A 347 4.10 20.59 6.20
CA SER A 347 3.83 21.56 7.26
C SER A 347 2.80 22.56 6.75
N GLY A 348 1.52 22.32 7.03
CA GLY A 348 0.41 23.19 6.63
C GLY A 348 0.68 24.64 6.99
N GLY A 349 0.59 25.54 6.00
CA GLY A 349 0.65 26.97 6.24
C GLY A 349 -0.53 27.40 7.10
N ARG A 350 -0.24 27.99 8.27
CA ARG A 350 -1.17 28.86 8.99
C ARG A 350 -0.48 30.18 9.26
N ALA A 351 -0.71 31.17 8.39
CA ALA A 351 -0.73 32.57 8.79
C ALA A 351 -2.19 32.88 9.20
N GLY A 352 -2.49 32.77 10.49
CA GLY A 352 -3.78 33.24 11.03
C GLY A 352 -4.52 32.26 11.92
N GLU A 353 -3.91 31.86 13.05
CA GLU A 353 -4.71 31.61 14.25
C GLU A 353 -4.09 32.42 15.38
N LYS A 354 -4.67 33.61 15.63
CA LYS A 354 -4.43 34.34 16.87
C LYS A 354 -4.90 33.44 18.00
N VAL A 355 -3.97 33.02 18.86
CA VAL A 355 -4.27 32.49 20.18
C VAL A 355 -4.79 33.66 21.02
N GLU A 356 -6.11 33.88 21.00
CA GLU A 356 -6.79 34.69 22.00
C GLU A 356 -7.56 33.78 22.96
N GLY A 357 -7.16 33.85 24.23
CA GLY A 357 -8.00 33.49 25.36
C GLY A 357 -7.71 32.12 25.98
N LEU A 358 -6.95 32.11 27.08
CA LEU A 358 -7.46 31.64 28.37
C LEU A 358 -6.50 31.98 29.53
N LYS A 359 -6.97 32.96 30.32
CA LYS A 359 -6.83 33.13 31.78
C LYS A 359 -5.46 33.52 32.37
N GLN A 360 -5.34 34.82 32.61
CA GLN A 360 -4.58 35.40 33.72
C GLN A 360 -4.82 34.61 35.02
N ARG A 361 -3.74 34.06 35.60
CA ARG A 361 -3.68 33.72 37.01
C ARG A 361 -3.36 35.00 37.79
N ARG A 362 -4.28 35.41 38.67
CA ARG A 362 -3.99 36.34 39.76
C ARG A 362 -3.01 35.66 40.73
N THR A 363 -1.86 36.27 40.93
CA THR A 363 -1.04 36.07 42.13
C THR A 363 -1.43 37.11 43.16
N PHE A 364 -1.41 36.69 44.44
CA PHE A 364 -1.56 37.55 45.61
C PHE A 364 -0.52 38.65 45.65
#